data_AF-A0A2N9NML8-F1
#
_entry.id   AF-A0A2N9NML8-F1
#
_cell.length_a   1.000
_cell.length_b   1.000
_cell.length_c   1.000
_cell.angle_alpha   90.00
_cell.angle_beta   90.00
_cell.angle_gamma   90.00
#
_symmetry.space_group_name_H-M   'P 1'
#
loop_
_entity.id
_entity.type
_entity.pdbx_description
1 polymer ?
#
loop_
_entity_poly.entity_id
_entity_poly.type
_entity_poly.pdbx_seq_one_letter_code
_entity_poly.pdbx_strand_id
1 'polypeptide(L)'
;MNNHVGALAVSGSTPYAGGVFTASGDGSPPLNYIASWNGSSWSSLGSGLGNANTHVYALAVSGGVLYAGGGFDTAGGKASSHCAEAILASPEFQGGPVHNTDGSVTLNLSTATNISSRLYSATKLAPRVVWQPICTNFNGGLWQFTGTSTAPLAAKFYRLSTP
;
A
#
# COMPACT_ATOMS: atom_id res chain seq x y z
N MET A 1 8.29 23.36 -2.12
CA MET A 1 8.44 22.66 -3.41
C MET A 1 9.14 23.60 -4.38
N ASN A 2 9.98 23.09 -5.27
CA ASN A 2 10.84 23.88 -6.16
C ASN A 2 10.19 24.30 -7.50
N ASN A 3 8.98 23.80 -7.81
CA ASN A 3 8.24 24.15 -9.03
C ASN A 3 6.73 24.02 -8.77
N HIS A 4 5.90 24.24 -9.80
CA HIS A 4 4.44 24.27 -9.69
C HIS A 4 3.85 22.93 -9.21
N VAL A 5 2.89 23.05 -8.28
CA VAL A 5 1.95 22.00 -7.91
C VAL A 5 0.75 22.13 -8.84
N GLY A 6 0.45 21.08 -9.60
CA GLY A 6 -0.67 21.03 -10.54
C GLY A 6 -1.94 20.43 -9.95
N ALA A 7 -1.81 19.57 -8.94
CA ALA A 7 -2.92 18.88 -8.31
C ALA A 7 -2.63 18.57 -6.82
N LEU A 8 -3.71 18.55 -6.02
CA LEU A 8 -3.69 18.16 -4.61
C LEU A 8 -4.82 17.16 -4.36
N ALA A 9 -4.57 16.20 -3.49
CA ALA A 9 -5.59 15.30 -2.97
C ALA A 9 -5.30 14.96 -1.49
N VAL A 10 -6.29 14.46 -0.77
CA VAL A 10 -6.14 14.07 0.64
C VAL A 10 -6.71 12.67 0.83
N SER A 11 -5.97 11.80 1.51
CA SER A 11 -6.46 10.51 2.01
C SER A 11 -6.35 10.49 3.53
N GLY A 12 -7.48 10.42 4.23
CA GLY A 12 -7.51 10.59 5.68
C GLY A 12 -6.98 11.97 6.08
N SER A 13 -5.91 12.00 6.87
CA SER A 13 -5.20 13.23 7.27
C SER A 13 -3.93 13.51 6.45
N THR A 14 -3.66 12.72 5.41
CA THR A 14 -2.42 12.79 4.62
C THR A 14 -2.66 13.54 3.32
N PRO A 15 -2.09 14.74 3.13
CA PRO A 15 -2.05 15.43 1.85
C PRO A 15 -1.10 14.75 0.86
N TYR A 16 -1.50 14.77 -0.40
CA TYR A 16 -0.71 14.38 -1.55
C TYR A 16 -0.67 15.53 -2.55
N ALA A 17 0.49 15.73 -3.16
CA ALA A 17 0.70 16.74 -4.18
C ALA A 17 1.26 16.11 -5.44
N GLY A 18 0.79 16.57 -6.59
CA GLY A 18 1.29 16.21 -7.91
C GLY A 18 1.58 17.49 -8.70
N GLY A 19 2.61 17.49 -9.53
CA GLY A 19 2.90 18.64 -10.38
C GLY A 19 4.11 18.44 -11.26
N VAL A 20 4.86 19.52 -11.47
CA VAL A 20 6.13 19.54 -12.23
C VAL A 20 7.34 19.71 -11.32
N PHE A 21 7.14 19.64 -10.01
CA PHE A 21 8.20 19.74 -9.01
C PHE A 21 9.07 18.50 -8.99
N THR A 22 10.36 18.69 -8.72
CA THR A 22 11.32 17.60 -8.56
C THR A 22 11.86 17.51 -7.14
N ALA A 23 11.74 18.58 -6.34
CA ALA A 23 12.25 18.63 -4.98
C ALA A 23 11.35 19.47 -4.05
N SER A 24 11.43 19.19 -2.75
CA SER A 24 10.79 19.95 -1.68
C SER A 24 11.35 21.37 -1.54
N GLY A 25 12.63 21.57 -1.89
CA GLY A 25 13.34 22.86 -1.76
C GLY A 25 14.04 23.07 -0.41
N ASP A 26 14.04 22.07 0.47
CA ASP A 26 14.65 22.10 1.81
C ASP A 26 15.89 21.18 1.93
N GLY A 27 16.40 20.69 0.79
CA GLY A 27 17.53 19.75 0.75
C GLY A 27 17.14 18.28 0.95
N SER A 28 15.85 17.96 1.11
CA SER A 28 15.36 16.58 1.14
C SER A 28 15.56 15.85 -0.20
N PRO A 29 15.51 14.50 -0.21
CA PRO A 29 15.56 13.71 -1.44
C PRO A 29 14.53 14.15 -2.50
N PRO A 30 14.79 13.87 -3.79
CA PRO A 30 13.87 14.21 -4.87
C PRO A 30 12.46 13.67 -4.64
N LEU A 31 11.45 14.48 -4.94
CA LEU A 31 10.05 14.11 -4.80
C LEU A 31 9.49 13.42 -6.05
N ASN A 32 10.14 13.59 -7.22
CA ASN A 32 9.75 12.95 -8.48
C ASN A 32 8.26 13.16 -8.83
N TYR A 33 7.83 14.43 -8.84
CA TYR A 33 6.53 14.90 -9.35
C TYR A 33 5.28 14.46 -8.58
N ILE A 34 5.41 13.57 -7.59
CA ILE A 34 4.34 13.16 -6.69
C ILE A 34 4.86 12.98 -5.26
N ALA A 35 4.22 13.62 -4.29
CA ALA A 35 4.68 13.64 -2.91
C ALA A 35 3.54 13.46 -1.91
N SER A 36 3.88 12.93 -0.73
CA SER A 36 3.01 12.86 0.44
C SER A 36 3.59 13.69 1.59
N TRP A 37 2.71 14.23 2.43
CA TRP A 37 3.09 14.99 3.62
C TRP A 37 2.92 14.14 4.88
N ASN A 38 3.98 14.04 5.68
CA ASN A 38 3.97 13.23 6.91
C ASN A 38 3.63 14.01 8.19
N GLY A 39 3.30 15.30 8.08
CA GLY A 39 3.10 16.20 9.23
C GLY A 39 4.21 17.22 9.44
N SER A 40 5.43 16.93 8.96
CA SER A 40 6.62 17.77 9.15
C SER A 40 7.41 18.01 7.86
N SER A 41 7.39 17.07 6.91
CA SER A 41 8.11 17.18 5.65
C SER A 41 7.37 16.48 4.50
N TRP A 42 7.70 16.89 3.27
CA TRP A 42 7.26 16.23 2.04
C TRP A 42 8.24 15.12 1.66
N SER A 43 7.73 13.97 1.27
CA SER A 43 8.49 12.84 0.75
C SER A 43 7.92 12.34 -0.56
N SER A 44 8.74 11.74 -1.43
CA SER A 44 8.26 11.12 -2.67
C SER A 44 7.26 10.00 -2.39
N LEU A 45 6.23 9.86 -3.22
CA LEU A 45 5.36 8.69 -3.17
C LEU A 45 5.98 7.55 -3.98
N GLY A 46 6.50 6.53 -3.29
CA GLY A 46 7.24 5.44 -3.92
C GLY A 46 8.44 5.97 -4.72
N SER A 47 8.66 5.40 -5.91
CA SER A 47 9.70 5.87 -6.84
C SER A 47 9.32 7.17 -7.59
N GLY A 48 8.06 7.61 -7.47
CA GLY A 48 7.51 8.77 -8.20
C GLY A 48 6.96 8.45 -9.59
N LEU A 49 6.82 9.50 -10.39
CA LEU A 49 6.25 9.44 -11.75
C LEU A 49 7.28 9.87 -12.81
N GLY A 50 7.26 9.21 -13.95
CA GLY A 50 7.93 9.64 -15.17
C GLY A 50 9.42 9.91 -15.04
N ASN A 51 9.93 10.67 -16.00
CA ASN A 51 11.27 11.23 -16.01
C ASN A 51 11.18 12.74 -16.30
N ALA A 52 12.09 13.29 -17.11
CA ALA A 52 11.99 14.67 -17.58
C ALA A 52 10.65 14.92 -18.30
N ASN A 53 10.14 16.16 -18.20
CA ASN A 53 8.86 16.59 -18.78
C ASN A 53 7.59 15.93 -18.19
N THR A 54 7.68 15.43 -16.96
CA THR A 54 6.52 14.90 -16.23
C THR A 54 5.62 16.02 -15.72
N HIS A 55 4.32 15.88 -15.95
CA HIS A 55 3.29 16.79 -15.46
C HIS A 55 2.14 16.00 -14.86
N VAL A 56 1.83 16.22 -13.58
CA VAL A 56 0.61 15.69 -12.96
C VAL A 56 -0.46 16.78 -12.98
N TYR A 57 -1.55 16.52 -13.70
CA TYR A 57 -2.67 17.46 -13.85
C TYR A 57 -3.84 17.13 -12.93
N ALA A 58 -3.97 15.88 -12.50
CA ALA A 58 -5.07 15.43 -11.66
C ALA A 58 -4.60 14.41 -10.62
N LEU A 59 -5.15 14.54 -9.41
CA LEU A 59 -5.07 13.55 -8.36
C LEU A 59 -6.48 13.28 -7.84
N ALA A 60 -6.82 12.00 -7.62
CA ALA A 60 -8.08 11.61 -7.02
C ALA A 60 -7.86 10.45 -6.05
N VAL A 61 -8.49 10.50 -4.87
CA VAL A 61 -8.44 9.40 -3.90
C VAL A 61 -9.79 8.69 -3.89
N SER A 62 -9.75 7.36 -3.98
CA SER A 62 -10.93 6.51 -3.75
C SER A 62 -10.50 5.24 -3.05
N GLY A 63 -11.14 4.95 -1.90
CA GLY A 63 -10.90 3.75 -1.09
C GLY A 63 -9.42 3.37 -0.96
N GLY A 64 -8.62 4.22 -0.31
CA GLY A 64 -7.21 3.92 -0.06
C GLY A 64 -6.33 3.84 -1.31
N VAL A 65 -6.84 4.14 -2.50
CA VAL A 65 -6.06 4.25 -3.73
C VAL A 65 -5.98 5.70 -4.16
N LEU A 66 -4.79 6.15 -4.54
CA LEU A 66 -4.56 7.43 -5.20
C LEU A 66 -4.39 7.20 -6.69
N TYR A 67 -5.22 7.85 -7.48
CA TYR A 67 -5.12 7.90 -8.93
C TYR A 67 -4.42 9.18 -9.34
N ALA A 68 -3.45 9.07 -10.24
CA ALA A 68 -2.76 10.19 -10.85
C ALA A 68 -3.04 10.21 -12.36
N GLY A 69 -3.37 11.39 -12.88
CA GLY A 69 -3.57 11.65 -14.31
C GLY A 69 -2.66 12.77 -14.78
N GLY A 70 -2.04 12.63 -15.96
CA GLY A 70 -1.04 13.59 -16.40
C GLY A 70 -0.32 13.29 -17.72
N GLY A 71 0.72 14.08 -17.98
CA GLY A 71 1.75 13.77 -18.97
C GLY A 71 2.92 13.06 -18.29
N PHE A 72 2.90 11.72 -18.24
CA PHE A 72 4.03 10.89 -17.80
C PHE A 72 4.00 9.53 -18.53
N ASP A 73 5.15 8.87 -18.59
CA ASP A 73 5.36 7.59 -19.29
C ASP A 73 5.61 6.41 -18.34
N THR A 74 5.92 6.68 -17.09
CA THR A 74 6.21 5.69 -16.06
C THR A 74 5.61 6.06 -14.72
N ALA A 75 5.35 5.06 -13.88
CA ALA A 75 4.91 5.23 -12.50
C ALA A 75 5.47 4.08 -11.65
N GLY A 76 6.01 4.39 -10.47
CA GLY A 76 6.60 3.36 -9.59
C GLY A 76 7.73 2.56 -10.26
N GLY A 77 8.45 3.17 -11.22
CA GLY A 77 9.52 2.51 -11.98
C GLY A 77 9.05 1.56 -13.09
N LYS A 78 7.77 1.56 -13.45
CA LYS A 78 7.20 0.72 -14.52
C LYS A 78 6.52 1.59 -15.59
N ALA A 79 6.43 1.06 -16.82
CA ALA A 79 5.69 1.72 -17.90
C ALA A 79 4.21 1.92 -17.51
N SER A 80 3.76 3.16 -17.58
CA SER A 80 2.40 3.58 -17.23
C SER A 80 2.18 4.94 -17.88
N SER A 81 1.46 4.94 -19.00
CA SER A 81 1.25 6.15 -19.78
C SER A 81 0.02 6.89 -19.27
N HIS A 82 0.22 8.15 -18.87
CA HIS A 82 -0.79 9.15 -18.54
C HIS A 82 -1.70 8.93 -17.33
N CYS A 83 -1.87 7.68 -16.88
CA CYS A 83 -2.69 7.32 -15.73
C CYS A 83 -1.98 6.26 -14.89
N ALA A 84 -1.95 6.44 -13.57
CA ALA A 84 -1.34 5.53 -12.62
C ALA A 84 -2.19 5.42 -11.35
N GLU A 85 -2.02 4.30 -10.64
CA GLU A 85 -2.58 4.11 -9.30
C GLU A 85 -1.47 3.84 -8.27
N ALA A 86 -1.69 4.31 -7.05
CA ALA A 86 -0.86 4.03 -5.90
C ALA A 86 -1.74 3.57 -4.73
N ILE A 87 -1.44 2.39 -4.20
CA ILE A 87 -2.07 1.87 -2.98
C ILE A 87 -1.51 2.65 -1.79
N LEU A 88 -2.38 3.36 -1.07
CA LEU A 88 -2.02 4.19 0.08
C LEU A 88 -2.20 3.46 1.42
N ALA A 89 -2.96 2.37 1.44
CA ALA A 89 -3.24 1.60 2.64
C ALA A 89 -3.10 0.09 2.36
N SER A 90 -2.18 -0.55 3.06
CA SER A 90 -1.97 -1.99 2.99
C SER A 90 -2.83 -2.71 4.05
N PRO A 91 -3.27 -3.95 3.80
CA PRO A 91 -3.86 -4.77 4.85
C PRO A 91 -2.84 -5.03 5.95
N GLU A 92 -3.29 -4.97 7.20
CA GLU A 92 -2.43 -5.13 8.38
C GLU A 92 -3.05 -6.08 9.41
N PHE A 93 -2.18 -6.72 10.19
CA PHE A 93 -2.60 -7.48 11.36
C PHE A 93 -2.94 -6.51 12.50
N GLN A 94 -4.14 -6.66 13.06
CA GLN A 94 -4.56 -5.95 14.27
C GLN A 94 -4.00 -6.68 15.49
N GLY A 95 -2.70 -6.46 15.73
CA GLY A 95 -1.95 -7.12 16.79
C GLY A 95 -1.44 -8.52 16.44
N GLY A 96 -0.93 -9.23 17.45
CA GLY A 96 -0.43 -10.58 17.29
C GLY A 96 -1.54 -11.64 17.15
N PRO A 97 -1.20 -12.86 16.71
CA PRO A 97 -2.12 -13.99 16.72
C PRO A 97 -2.63 -14.29 18.13
N VAL A 98 -3.93 -14.53 18.27
CA VAL A 98 -4.55 -14.95 19.54
C VAL A 98 -4.61 -16.47 19.58
N HIS A 99 -4.04 -17.07 20.62
CA HIS A 99 -4.11 -18.51 20.88
C HIS A 99 -5.34 -18.79 21.73
N ASN A 100 -6.26 -19.59 21.20
CA ASN A 100 -7.50 -19.93 21.88
C ASN A 100 -7.33 -21.19 22.74
N THR A 101 -8.16 -21.35 23.76
CA THR A 101 -8.13 -22.51 24.67
C THR A 101 -8.44 -23.84 23.98
N ASP A 102 -9.17 -23.80 22.86
CA ASP A 102 -9.45 -24.95 22.00
C ASP A 102 -8.29 -25.32 21.06
N GLY A 103 -7.15 -24.63 21.16
CA GLY A 103 -5.97 -24.84 20.34
C GLY A 103 -6.04 -24.19 18.95
N SER A 104 -7.13 -23.48 18.62
CA SER A 104 -7.21 -22.68 17.39
C SER A 104 -6.40 -21.38 17.52
N VAL A 105 -6.08 -20.77 16.37
CA VAL A 105 -5.41 -19.46 16.31
C VAL A 105 -6.29 -18.48 15.56
N THR A 106 -6.52 -17.33 16.18
CA THR A 106 -7.30 -16.23 15.63
C THR A 106 -6.39 -15.09 15.16
N LEU A 107 -6.64 -14.63 13.94
CA LEU A 107 -5.98 -13.48 13.33
C LEU A 107 -7.01 -12.38 13.14
N ASN A 108 -6.76 -11.21 13.72
CA ASN A 108 -7.55 -10.00 13.50
C ASN A 108 -6.83 -9.14 12.47
N LEU A 109 -7.56 -8.61 11.50
CA LEU A 109 -7.02 -7.89 10.35
C LEU A 109 -7.83 -6.64 10.09
N SER A 110 -7.19 -5.58 9.59
CA SER A 110 -7.88 -4.46 8.96
C SER A 110 -7.52 -4.39 7.48
N THR A 111 -8.47 -3.92 6.69
CA THR A 111 -8.28 -3.71 5.25
C THR A 111 -8.83 -2.36 4.84
N ALA A 112 -8.17 -1.72 3.89
CA ALA A 112 -8.70 -0.54 3.25
C ALA A 112 -9.92 -0.90 2.39
N THR A 113 -10.91 -0.02 2.39
CA THR A 113 -12.05 -0.09 1.45
C THR A 113 -11.55 -0.02 0.02
N ASN A 114 -12.16 -0.74 -0.94
CA ASN A 114 -11.77 -0.82 -2.36
C ASN A 114 -10.39 -1.42 -2.65
N ILE A 115 -9.72 -2.04 -1.67
CA ILE A 115 -8.48 -2.76 -1.87
C ILE A 115 -8.68 -4.24 -1.59
N SER A 116 -8.64 -5.06 -2.65
CA SER A 116 -8.64 -6.51 -2.52
C SER A 116 -7.41 -6.95 -1.73
N SER A 117 -7.64 -7.67 -0.64
CA SER A 117 -6.59 -8.21 0.22
C SER A 117 -6.57 -9.74 0.15
N ARG A 118 -5.41 -10.33 0.44
CA ARG A 118 -5.18 -11.77 0.42
C ARG A 118 -4.44 -12.19 1.68
N LEU A 119 -4.91 -13.26 2.31
CA LEU A 119 -4.26 -13.88 3.47
C LEU A 119 -3.72 -15.24 3.05
N TYR A 120 -2.47 -15.48 3.38
CA TYR A 120 -1.81 -16.75 3.10
C TYR A 120 -1.24 -17.36 4.38
N SER A 121 -1.11 -18.68 4.37
CA SER A 121 -0.33 -19.42 5.37
C SER A 121 0.83 -20.20 4.74
N ALA A 122 1.87 -20.43 5.53
CA ALA A 122 2.94 -21.38 5.23
C ALA A 122 3.29 -22.18 6.49
N THR A 123 3.85 -23.37 6.32
CA THR A 123 4.27 -24.25 7.43
C THR A 123 5.76 -24.15 7.75
N LYS A 124 6.54 -23.42 6.93
CA LYS A 124 7.98 -23.17 7.10
C LYS A 124 8.42 -21.96 6.28
N LEU A 125 9.45 -21.26 6.73
CA LEU A 125 10.02 -20.08 6.06
C LEU A 125 11.26 -20.39 5.20
N ALA A 126 11.81 -21.60 5.23
CA ALA A 126 13.02 -21.96 4.50
C ALA A 126 13.03 -23.45 4.09
N PRO A 127 13.80 -23.84 3.05
CA PRO A 127 14.56 -22.98 2.14
C PRO A 127 13.72 -22.35 1.00
N ARG A 128 12.48 -22.83 0.79
CA ARG A 128 11.49 -22.20 -0.09
C ARG A 128 10.15 -22.10 0.63
N VAL A 129 9.60 -20.90 0.71
CA VAL A 129 8.27 -20.68 1.30
C VAL A 129 7.20 -21.03 0.28
N VAL A 130 6.30 -21.93 0.66
CA VAL A 130 5.10 -22.25 -0.12
C VAL A 130 3.93 -21.60 0.59
N TRP A 131 3.45 -20.50 0.01
CA TRP A 131 2.30 -19.76 0.52
C TRP A 131 1.01 -20.33 -0.05
N GLN A 132 0.16 -20.87 0.81
CA GLN A 132 -1.17 -21.35 0.48
C GLN A 132 -2.20 -20.26 0.80
N PRO A 133 -3.09 -19.90 -0.13
CA PRO A 133 -4.14 -18.92 0.14
C PRO A 133 -5.12 -19.49 1.17
N ILE A 134 -5.42 -18.70 2.20
CA ILE A 134 -6.52 -18.97 3.15
C ILE A 134 -7.79 -18.30 2.63
N CYS A 135 -7.68 -17.03 2.25
CA CYS A 135 -8.76 -16.27 1.65
C CYS A 135 -8.19 -15.29 0.63
N THR A 136 -8.95 -15.05 -0.43
CA THR A 136 -8.61 -14.13 -1.50
C THR A 136 -9.75 -13.15 -1.70
N ASN A 137 -9.41 -11.87 -1.89
CA ASN A 137 -10.34 -10.79 -2.24
C ASN A 137 -11.30 -10.35 -1.12
N PHE A 138 -10.85 -10.35 0.14
CA PHE A 138 -11.57 -9.64 1.21
C PHE A 138 -11.15 -8.16 1.22
N ASN A 139 -12.07 -7.28 1.59
CA ASN A 139 -11.93 -5.83 1.42
C ASN A 139 -12.86 -5.11 2.39
N GLY A 140 -12.40 -4.00 2.96
CA GLY A 140 -13.14 -3.12 3.85
C GLY A 140 -13.29 -3.67 5.26
N GLY A 141 -12.84 -2.89 6.25
CA GLY A 141 -13.16 -3.10 7.66
C GLY A 141 -12.31 -4.17 8.36
N LEU A 142 -12.84 -4.64 9.50
CA LEU A 142 -12.19 -5.60 10.38
C LEU A 142 -12.60 -7.03 10.01
N TRP A 143 -11.61 -7.90 9.92
CA TRP A 143 -11.80 -9.32 9.60
C TRP A 143 -11.17 -10.19 10.67
N GLN A 144 -11.83 -11.31 10.94
CA GLN A 144 -11.35 -12.32 11.87
C GLN A 144 -11.26 -13.67 11.15
N PHE A 145 -10.10 -14.31 11.27
CA PHE A 145 -9.86 -15.64 10.73
C PHE A 145 -9.42 -16.58 11.86
N THR A 146 -10.14 -17.68 12.05
CA THR A 146 -9.81 -18.70 13.04
C THR A 146 -9.43 -19.98 12.32
N GLY A 147 -8.16 -20.39 12.41
CA GLY A 147 -7.69 -21.65 11.85
C GLY A 147 -7.86 -22.78 12.84
N THR A 148 -8.42 -23.91 12.41
CA THR A 148 -8.47 -25.14 13.23
C THR A 148 -7.10 -25.79 13.29
N SER A 149 -6.71 -26.24 14.48
CA SER A 149 -5.52 -27.05 14.71
C SER A 149 -5.91 -28.52 14.59
N THR A 150 -5.55 -29.17 13.47
CA THR A 150 -5.67 -30.62 13.34
C THR A 150 -4.30 -31.20 12.96
N ALA A 151 -3.40 -31.27 13.96
CA ALA A 151 -2.10 -31.99 14.03
C ALA A 151 -1.07 -31.15 14.82
N PRO A 152 -0.09 -31.76 15.54
CA PRO A 152 0.65 -31.08 16.61
C PRO A 152 1.54 -29.96 16.06
N LEU A 153 1.27 -28.73 16.54
CA LEU A 153 2.14 -27.53 16.58
C LEU A 153 3.20 -27.37 15.47
N ALA A 154 2.88 -27.68 14.21
CA ALA A 154 3.71 -27.23 13.10
C ALA A 154 3.60 -25.70 13.04
N ALA A 155 4.73 -25.00 13.07
CA ALA A 155 4.76 -23.54 13.00
C ALA A 155 3.93 -23.06 11.79
N LYS A 156 2.91 -22.25 12.04
CA LYS A 156 2.13 -21.59 10.98
C LYS A 156 2.60 -20.14 10.87
N PHE A 157 2.99 -19.76 9.67
CA PHE A 157 3.37 -18.41 9.30
C PHE A 157 2.25 -17.80 8.47
N TYR A 158 1.99 -16.51 8.66
CA TYR A 158 0.94 -15.80 7.95
C TYR A 158 1.51 -14.59 7.23
N ARG A 159 0.96 -14.26 6.06
CA ARG A 159 1.23 -12.99 5.37
C ARG A 159 -0.04 -12.40 4.80
N LEU A 160 -0.07 -11.07 4.74
CA LEU A 160 -1.06 -10.29 4.03
C LEU A 160 -0.43 -9.69 2.78
N SER A 161 -1.22 -9.58 1.73
CA SER A 161 -0.82 -8.80 0.56
C SER A 161 -2.04 -8.20 -0.13
N THR A 162 -1.79 -7.12 -0.87
CA THR A 162 -2.63 -6.71 -1.99
C THR A 162 -2.15 -7.44 -3.27
N PRO A 163 -2.96 -7.51 -4.33
CA PRO A 163 -2.53 -7.94 -5.66
C PRO A 163 -1.29 -7.21 -6.17
#